data_AF-A0A6M8B8B7-F1
#
_entry.id   AF-A0A6M8B8B7-F1
#
_cell.length_a   1.000
_cell.length_b   1.000
_cell.length_c   1.000
_cell.angle_alpha   90.00
_cell.angle_beta   90.00
_cell.angle_gamma   90.00
#
_symmetry.space_group_name_H-M   'P 1'
#
loop_
_entity.id
_entity.type
_entity.pdbx_description
1 polymer ?
#
loop_
_entity_poly.entity_id
_entity_poly.type
_entity_poly.pdbx_seq_one_letter_code
_entity_poly.pdbx_strand_id
1 'polypeptide(L)' 'MSCLCQGSTQLYNEYFHEPSSQLAKLHAKLDALVLKAYGFAQDDDLLERLLLLNLELAAKEQRGEAVVGPWAPE' A
#
# COMPACT_ATOMS: atom_id res chain seq x y z
N MET A 1 -23.01 9.51 -18.27
CA MET A 1 -21.68 9.32 -17.66
C MET A 1 -21.84 9.20 -16.15
N SER A 2 -22.43 8.10 -15.67
CA SER A 2 -22.50 7.78 -14.25
C SER A 2 -22.27 6.28 -14.08
N CYS A 3 -21.80 5.87 -12.91
CA CYS A 3 -21.62 4.48 -12.47
C CYS A 3 -20.24 3.82 -12.76
N LEU A 4 -19.15 4.48 -12.37
CA LEU A 4 -17.90 3.77 -12.02
C LEU A 4 -17.64 3.80 -10.50
N CYS A 5 -18.00 4.90 -9.82
CA CYS A 5 -17.75 5.06 -8.38
C CYS A 5 -18.68 4.23 -7.47
N GLN A 6 -19.91 3.91 -7.93
CA GLN A 6 -20.86 3.14 -7.11
C GLN A 6 -20.50 1.65 -7.04
N GLY A 7 -20.05 1.07 -8.16
CA GLY A 7 -19.73 -0.36 -8.25
C GLY A 7 -18.53 -0.77 -7.38
N SER A 8 -17.48 0.06 -7.29
CA SER A 8 -16.34 -0.23 -6.41
C SER A 8 -16.72 -0.14 -4.94
N THR A 9 -17.44 0.90 -4.54
CA THR A 9 -17.85 1.11 -3.14
C THR A 9 -18.72 -0.04 -2.64
N GLN A 10 -19.67 -0.51 -3.47
CA GLN A 10 -20.51 -1.65 -3.13
C GLN A 10 -19.70 -2.96 -3.01
N LEU A 11 -18.77 -3.21 -3.94
CA LEU A 11 -17.92 -4.40 -3.92
C LEU A 11 -17.08 -4.50 -2.63
N TYR A 12 -16.50 -3.39 -2.17
CA TYR A 12 -15.72 -3.38 -0.93
C TYR A 12 -16.62 -3.59 0.30
N ASN A 13 -17.74 -2.88 0.38
CA ASN A 13 -18.65 -2.98 1.53
C ASN A 13 -19.24 -4.39 1.69
N GLU A 14 -19.58 -5.05 0.59
CA GLU A 14 -20.21 -6.37 0.63
C GLU A 14 -19.21 -7.50 0.86
N TYR A 15 -18.03 -7.45 0.21
CA TYR A 15 -17.16 -8.62 0.14
C TYR A 15 -15.85 -8.48 0.91
N PHE A 16 -15.37 -7.27 1.21
CA PHE A 16 -14.03 -7.11 1.79
C PHE A 16 -13.94 -7.63 3.24
N HIS A 17 -15.02 -7.51 4.00
CA HIS A 17 -15.07 -7.95 5.40
C HIS A 17 -15.14 -9.48 5.57
N GLU A 18 -15.51 -10.22 4.52
CA GLU A 18 -15.57 -11.68 4.54
C GLU A 18 -14.22 -12.29 4.11
N PRO A 19 -13.45 -12.93 5.00
CA PRO A 19 -12.11 -13.44 4.66
C PRO A 19 -12.12 -14.52 3.56
N SER A 20 -13.26 -15.20 3.38
CA SER A 20 -13.45 -16.21 2.33
C SER A 20 -13.74 -15.60 0.96
N SER A 21 -14.09 -14.32 0.87
CA SER A 21 -14.42 -13.68 -0.39
C SER A 21 -13.22 -13.65 -1.33
N GLN A 22 -13.50 -13.61 -2.63
CA GLN A 22 -12.44 -13.50 -3.63
C GLN A 22 -11.70 -12.16 -3.51
N LEU A 23 -12.41 -11.08 -3.15
CA LEU A 23 -11.83 -9.75 -2.96
C LEU A 23 -10.81 -9.75 -1.83
N ALA A 24 -11.18 -10.22 -0.63
CA ALA A 24 -10.30 -10.27 0.53
C ALA A 24 -9.03 -11.12 0.24
N LYS A 25 -9.19 -12.26 -0.43
CA LYS A 25 -8.06 -13.12 -0.84
C LYS A 25 -7.11 -12.44 -1.85
N LEU A 26 -7.65 -11.64 -2.77
CA LEU A 26 -6.82 -10.90 -3.72
C LEU A 26 -6.05 -9.79 -3.02
N HIS A 27 -6.67 -9.08 -2.08
CA HIS A 27 -5.98 -8.09 -1.25
C HIS A 27 -4.87 -8.71 -0.40
N ALA A 28 -5.12 -9.82 0.28
CA ALA A 28 -4.09 -10.49 1.06
C ALA A 28 -2.87 -10.90 0.20
N LYS A 29 -3.09 -11.30 -1.05
CA LYS A 29 -1.99 -11.58 -2.00
C LYS A 29 -1.24 -10.32 -2.40
N LEU A 30 -1.96 -9.23 -2.65
CA LEU A 30 -1.36 -7.93 -2.97
C LEU A 30 -0.53 -7.41 -1.80
N ASP A 31 -1.08 -7.44 -0.58
CA ASP A 31 -0.41 -6.99 0.64
C ASP A 31 0.91 -7.75 0.85
N ALA A 32 0.91 -9.07 0.67
CA ALA A 32 2.14 -9.87 0.76
C ALA A 32 3.21 -9.46 -0.27
N LEU A 33 2.80 -9.11 -1.50
CA LEU A 33 3.72 -8.62 -2.54
C LEU A 33 4.25 -7.22 -2.20
N VAL A 34 3.42 -6.35 -1.64
CA VAL A 34 3.81 -4.99 -1.22
C VAL A 34 4.79 -5.06 -0.05
N LEU A 35 4.49 -5.85 1.00
CA LEU A 35 5.42 -6.05 2.12
C LEU A 35 6.78 -6.56 1.63
N LYS A 36 6.79 -7.52 0.71
CA LYS A 36 8.02 -8.02 0.09
C LYS A 36 8.79 -6.94 -0.66
N ALA A 37 8.10 -6.08 -1.42
CA ALA A 37 8.73 -4.99 -2.18
C ALA A 37 9.39 -3.95 -1.27
N TYR A 38 8.79 -3.68 -0.11
CA TYR A 38 9.34 -2.78 0.91
C TYR A 38 10.33 -3.48 1.87
N GLY A 39 10.43 -4.81 1.83
CA GLY A 39 11.24 -5.59 2.78
C GLY A 39 10.66 -5.63 4.20
N PHE A 40 9.35 -5.41 4.36
CA PHE A 40 8.65 -5.44 5.65
C PHE A 40 8.15 -6.86 5.96
N ALA A 41 8.06 -7.17 7.25
CA ALA A 41 7.44 -8.39 7.75
C ALA A 41 5.94 -8.20 8.03
N GLN A 42 5.19 -9.30 8.12
CA GLN A 42 3.74 -9.26 8.37
C GLN A 42 3.39 -8.80 9.79
N ASP A 43 4.30 -9.04 10.74
CA ASP A 43 4.19 -8.71 12.16
C ASP A 43 4.91 -7.40 12.54
N ASP A 44 5.48 -6.69 11.57
CA ASP A 44 6.02 -5.35 11.79
C ASP A 44 4.92 -4.35 12.17
N ASP A 45 5.28 -3.36 12.99
CA ASP A 45 4.47 -2.14 13.10
C ASP A 45 4.61 -1.35 11.80
N LEU A 46 3.64 -1.53 10.89
CA LEU A 46 3.67 -0.89 9.57
C LEU A 46 3.66 0.63 9.65
N LEU A 47 3.03 1.23 10.67
CA LEU A 47 3.01 2.69 10.81
C LEU A 47 4.38 3.20 11.25
N GLU A 48 5.05 2.49 12.16
CA GLU A 48 6.44 2.81 12.54
C GLU A 48 7.39 2.66 11.35
N ARG A 49 7.31 1.55 10.59
CA ARG A 49 8.14 1.32 9.41
C ARG A 49 7.97 2.43 8.37
N LEU A 50 6.74 2.85 8.09
CA LEU A 50 6.45 3.95 7.17
C LEU A 50 6.96 5.29 7.69
N LEU A 51 6.83 5.56 8.99
CA LEU A 51 7.35 6.79 9.60
C LEU A 51 8.88 6.86 9.50
N LEU A 52 9.58 5.76 9.81
CA LEU A 52 11.04 5.68 9.71
C LEU A 52 11.50 5.91 8.27
N LEU A 53 10.85 5.25 7.30
CA LEU A 53 11.14 5.45 5.88
C LEU A 53 10.95 6.92 5.47
N ASN A 54 9.83 7.53 5.85
CA ASN A 54 9.56 8.94 5.53
C ASN A 54 10.61 9.88 6.14
N LEU A 55 11.05 9.64 7.37
CA LEU A 55 12.11 10.42 8.01
C LEU A 55 13.46 10.26 7.30
N GLU A 56 13.81 9.04 6.87
CA GLU A 56 15.02 8.79 6.10
C GLU A 56 15.01 9.54 4.76
N LEU A 57 13.89 9.45 4.02
CA LEU A 57 13.73 10.14 2.74
C LEU A 57 13.78 11.66 2.92
N ALA A 58 13.08 12.21 3.91
CA ALA A 58 13.14 13.65 4.21
C ALA A 58 14.57 14.12 4.53
N ALA A 59 15.35 13.31 5.25
CA ALA A 59 16.75 13.62 5.53
C ALA A 59 17.62 13.57 4.26
N LYS A 60 17.37 12.65 3.33
CA LYS A 60 18.04 12.60 2.00
C LYS A 60 17.74 13.84 1.19
N GLU A 61 16.46 14.24 1.12
CA GLU A 61 16.02 15.44 0.43
C GLU A 61 16.70 16.70 0.98
N GLN A 62 16.80 16.83 2.31
CA GLN A 62 17.49 17.96 2.96
C GLN A 62 18.98 18.04 2.62
N ARG A 63 19.63 16.92 2.31
CA ARG A 63 21.03 16.89 1.83
C ARG A 63 21.15 17.15 0.32
N GLY A 64 20.03 17.33 -0.38
CA GLY A 64 19.99 17.50 -1.83
C GLY A 64 20.17 16.21 -2.63
N GLU A 65 20.04 15.04 -1.98
CA GLU A 65 20.06 13.75 -2.66
C GLU A 65 18.75 13.53 -3.42
N ALA A 66 18.83 12.84 -4.56
CA ALA A 66 17.64 12.49 -5.33
C ALA A 66 16.84 11.41 -4.59
N VAL A 67 15.57 11.69 -4.32
CA VAL A 67 14.59 10.71 -3.86
C VAL A 67 13.68 10.36 -5.03
N VAL A 68 13.58 9.07 -5.33
CA VAL A 68 12.73 8.54 -6.39
C VAL A 68 11.35 8.27 -5.80
N GLY A 69 10.34 9.01 -6.29
CA GLY A 69 8.95 8.81 -5.89
C GLY A 69 8.37 7.51 -6.47
N PRO A 70 7.29 6.96 -5.87
CA PRO A 70 6.71 5.67 -6.25
C PRO A 70 6.07 5.62 -7.65
N TRP A 71 5.99 6.75 -8.36
CA TRP A 71 5.49 6.88 -9.73
C TRP A 71 6.58 7.17 -10.76
N ALA A 72 7.84 7.30 -10.33
CA ALA A 72 8.93 7.52 -11.26
C ALA A 72 9.10 6.27 -12.14
N PRO A 73 9.23 6.42 -13.46
CA PRO A 73 9.62 5.31 -14.31
C PRO A 73 10.99 4.77 -13.87
N GLU A 74 11.20 3.46 -14.04
CA GLU A 74 12.52 2.83 -13.86
C GLU A 74 13.56 3.42 -14.82
#